data_AF-A0A7Y8ICX0-F1
#
_entry.id   AF-A0A7Y8ICX0-F1
#
_cell.length_a   1.000
_cell.length_b   1.000
_cell.length_c   1.000
_cell.angle_alpha   90.00
_cell.angle_beta   90.00
_cell.angle_gamma   90.00
#
_symmetry.space_group_name_H-M   'P 1'
#
loop_
_entity.id
_entity.type
_entity.pdbx_description
1 polymer ?
#
loop_
_entity_poly.entity_id
_entity_poly.type
_entity_poly.pdbx_seq_one_letter_code
_entity_poly.pdbx_strand_id
1 'polypeptide(L)'
;MLLLALLTICSYFIFPQQSKLSKSVNIISEYIASEAFITLKTEIGDLKAADSIYIQSINNSSGDYSEALLALTFATVPYKEVPIQIPLLNTIINYPLISASDSIFSVKNKNLPRYIFFDSPGDSYGDKDKLAHFFGSAYISFASNIFDLGNPIGYFVEVFEESFKVQSFVDDRDLMTNQLGNTFGSLLKLNKNIMPSQILILRTLTNFSFNL
;
A
#
# COMPACT_ATOMS: atom_id res chain seq x y z
N MET A 1 16.93 -44.44 7.25
CA MET A 1 16.41 -43.59 6.16
C MET A 1 15.04 -42.99 6.47
N LEU A 2 14.03 -43.79 6.87
CA LEU A 2 12.68 -43.26 7.18
C LEU A 2 12.66 -42.21 8.31
N LEU A 3 13.42 -42.43 9.38
CA LEU A 3 13.52 -41.51 10.52
C LEU A 3 14.21 -40.18 10.15
N LEU A 4 15.19 -40.23 9.24
CA LEU A 4 15.90 -39.06 8.74
C LEU A 4 14.99 -38.22 7.83
N ALA A 5 14.17 -38.88 7.00
CA ALA A 5 13.15 -38.24 6.18
C ALA A 5 12.02 -37.63 7.03
N LEU A 6 11.62 -38.28 8.13
CA LEU A 6 10.61 -37.74 9.04
C LEU A 6 11.11 -36.48 9.79
N LEU A 7 12.38 -36.48 10.19
CA LEU A 7 13.03 -35.34 10.86
C LEU A 7 13.20 -34.14 9.92
N THR A 8 13.51 -34.36 8.63
CA THR A 8 13.56 -33.28 7.65
C THR A 8 12.19 -32.74 7.30
N ILE A 9 11.15 -33.58 7.23
CA ILE A 9 9.78 -33.11 6.99
C ILE A 9 9.29 -32.27 8.19
N CYS A 10 9.55 -32.69 9.43
CA CYS A 10 9.18 -31.91 10.61
C CYS A 10 9.92 -30.56 10.71
N SER A 11 11.20 -30.46 10.30
CA SER A 11 11.92 -29.18 10.36
C SER A 11 11.40 -28.14 9.36
N TYR A 12 10.81 -28.54 8.24
CA TYR A 12 10.11 -27.62 7.33
C TYR A 12 8.85 -26.99 7.96
N PHE A 13 8.19 -27.68 8.90
CA PHE A 13 6.99 -27.17 9.58
C PHE A 13 7.30 -26.36 10.86
N ILE A 14 8.54 -26.35 11.34
CA ILE A 14 8.92 -25.67 12.60
C ILE A 14 9.31 -24.20 12.37
N PHE A 15 9.62 -23.80 11.13
CA PHE A 15 9.84 -22.39 10.80
C PHE A 15 8.63 -21.83 10.05
N PRO A 16 7.86 -20.89 10.64
CA PRO A 16 6.78 -20.23 9.91
C PRO A 16 7.37 -19.53 8.67
N GLN A 17 7.05 -20.07 7.49
CA GLN A 17 7.47 -19.45 6.24
C GLN A 17 6.62 -18.21 5.99
N GLN A 18 7.23 -17.03 6.08
CA GLN A 18 6.58 -15.81 5.62
C GLN A 18 6.31 -15.88 4.11
N SER A 19 5.12 -15.48 3.70
CA SER A 19 4.77 -15.36 2.28
C SER A 19 5.67 -14.32 1.59
N LYS A 20 5.82 -14.42 0.27
CA LYS A 20 6.58 -13.45 -0.54
C LYS A 20 6.07 -12.01 -0.33
N LEU A 21 4.76 -11.84 -0.26
CA LEU A 21 4.11 -10.57 0.03
C LEU A 21 4.47 -10.07 1.44
N SER A 22 4.37 -10.92 2.47
CA SER A 22 4.73 -10.55 3.85
C SER A 22 6.20 -10.12 3.97
N LYS A 23 7.12 -10.84 3.32
CA LYS A 23 8.54 -10.44 3.26
C LYS A 23 8.72 -9.07 2.59
N SER A 24 8.02 -8.83 1.49
CA SER A 24 8.08 -7.54 0.77
C SER A 24 7.53 -6.39 1.60
N VAL A 25 6.40 -6.60 2.29
CA VAL A 25 5.81 -5.63 3.21
C VAL A 25 6.77 -5.31 4.35
N ASN A 26 7.46 -6.31 4.91
CA ASN A 26 8.48 -6.10 5.94
C ASN A 26 9.63 -5.25 5.42
N ILE A 27 10.23 -5.59 4.27
CA ILE A 27 11.36 -4.87 3.68
C ILE A 27 11.01 -3.41 3.39
N ILE A 28 9.83 -3.15 2.80
CA ILE A 28 9.38 -1.79 2.50
C ILE A 28 9.09 -1.02 3.80
N SER A 29 8.49 -1.68 4.80
CA SER A 29 8.22 -1.04 6.10
C SER A 29 9.50 -0.70 6.85
N GLU A 30 10.51 -1.59 6.83
CA GLU A 30 11.83 -1.35 7.39
C GLU A 30 12.54 -0.19 6.68
N TYR A 31 12.40 -0.10 5.35
CA TYR A 31 12.91 1.04 4.59
C TYR A 31 12.27 2.36 5.05
N ILE A 32 10.95 2.44 5.13
CA ILE A 32 10.24 3.64 5.60
C ILE A 32 10.60 3.97 7.07
N ALA A 33 10.86 2.95 7.88
CA ALA A 33 11.28 3.12 9.26
C ALA A 33 12.76 3.54 9.41
N SER A 34 13.57 3.44 8.37
CA SER A 34 15.02 3.65 8.44
C SER A 34 15.43 5.13 8.52
N GLU A 35 16.54 5.40 9.19
CA GLU A 35 17.16 6.73 9.24
C GLU A 35 17.50 7.29 7.85
N ALA A 36 17.87 6.41 6.92
CA ALA A 36 18.15 6.79 5.54
C ALA A 36 16.92 7.38 4.85
N PHE A 37 15.75 6.76 5.02
CA PHE A 37 14.50 7.29 4.49
C PHE A 37 14.04 8.56 5.21
N ILE A 38 14.19 8.64 6.53
CA ILE A 38 13.84 9.84 7.32
C ILE A 38 14.64 11.05 6.83
N THR A 39 15.95 10.86 6.64
CA THR A 39 16.86 11.90 6.13
C THR A 39 16.45 12.32 4.73
N LEU A 40 16.29 11.36 3.82
CA LEU A 40 15.86 11.61 2.44
C LEU A 40 14.55 12.40 2.39
N LYS A 41 13.53 11.95 3.14
CA LYS A 41 12.21 12.59 3.17
C LYS A 41 12.26 14.03 3.67
N THR A 42 13.14 14.31 4.64
CA THR A 42 13.36 15.67 5.14
C THR A 42 13.97 16.57 4.07
N GLU A 43 14.84 16.04 3.23
CA GLU A 43 15.50 16.78 2.15
C GLU A 43 14.58 17.02 0.93
N ILE A 44 13.81 16.01 0.51
CA ILE A 44 13.04 16.06 -0.74
C ILE A 44 11.54 16.31 -0.55
N GLY A 45 11.05 16.23 0.69
CA GLY A 45 9.64 16.38 1.05
C GLY A 45 8.80 15.11 0.82
N ASP A 46 7.60 15.11 1.41
CA ASP A 46 6.71 13.94 1.45
C ASP A 46 6.26 13.48 0.05
N LEU A 47 5.91 14.40 -0.84
CA LEU A 47 5.48 14.06 -2.21
C LEU A 47 6.55 13.29 -2.99
N LYS A 48 7.82 13.73 -2.92
CA LYS A 48 8.94 13.04 -3.60
C LYS A 48 9.41 11.81 -2.85
N ALA A 49 9.22 11.75 -1.53
CA ALA A 49 9.48 10.54 -0.77
C ALA A 49 8.59 9.36 -1.20
N ALA A 50 7.37 9.62 -1.69
CA ALA A 50 6.53 8.58 -2.29
C ALA A 50 7.20 7.88 -3.48
N ASP A 51 7.95 8.62 -4.32
CA ASP A 51 8.72 8.04 -5.42
C ASP A 51 9.80 7.09 -4.92
N SER A 52 10.47 7.46 -3.83
CA SER A 52 11.54 6.64 -3.25
C SER A 52 11.00 5.32 -2.66
N ILE A 53 9.85 5.37 -1.98
CA ILE A 53 9.17 4.15 -1.48
C ILE A 53 8.79 3.25 -2.67
N TYR A 54 8.25 3.84 -3.73
CA TYR A 54 7.90 3.11 -4.95
C TYR A 54 9.11 2.43 -5.60
N ILE A 55 10.20 3.16 -5.81
CA ILE A 55 11.45 2.62 -6.36
C ILE A 55 11.99 1.47 -5.50
N GLN A 56 11.97 1.63 -4.17
CA GLN A 56 12.40 0.57 -3.25
C GLN A 56 11.57 -0.71 -3.44
N SER A 57 10.24 -0.58 -3.59
CA SER A 57 9.35 -1.72 -3.83
C SER A 57 9.63 -2.40 -5.17
N ILE A 58 9.84 -1.61 -6.24
CA ILE A 58 10.18 -2.14 -7.57
C ILE A 58 11.48 -2.93 -7.53
N ASN A 59 12.51 -2.38 -6.87
CA ASN A 59 13.79 -3.07 -6.70
C ASN A 59 13.64 -4.37 -5.91
N ASN A 60 12.87 -4.35 -4.82
CA ASN A 60 12.59 -5.54 -4.02
C ASN A 60 11.81 -6.62 -4.81
N SER A 61 10.92 -6.20 -5.70
CA SER A 61 10.15 -7.08 -6.59
C SER A 61 10.89 -7.53 -7.85
N SER A 62 12.17 -7.17 -8.01
CA SER A 62 12.94 -7.44 -9.24
C SER A 62 12.27 -6.93 -10.52
N GLY A 63 11.57 -5.80 -10.43
CA GLY A 63 10.84 -5.20 -11.56
C GLY A 63 9.41 -5.73 -11.78
N ASP A 64 8.89 -6.62 -10.93
CA ASP A 64 7.48 -7.02 -10.97
C ASP A 64 6.58 -5.94 -10.38
N TYR A 65 6.07 -5.08 -11.25
CA TYR A 65 5.18 -3.97 -10.88
C TYR A 65 3.89 -4.43 -10.18
N SER A 66 3.35 -5.60 -10.51
CA SER A 66 2.12 -6.10 -9.88
C SER A 66 2.38 -6.42 -8.41
N GLU A 67 3.44 -7.17 -8.14
CA GLU A 67 3.86 -7.50 -6.78
C GLU A 67 4.31 -6.25 -6.00
N ALA A 68 5.03 -5.34 -6.64
CA ALA A 68 5.46 -4.10 -6.02
C ALA A 68 4.29 -3.22 -5.57
N LEU A 69 3.26 -3.05 -6.42
CA LEU A 69 2.08 -2.26 -6.09
C LEU A 69 1.26 -2.92 -4.99
N LEU A 70 1.12 -4.24 -5.02
CA LEU A 70 0.44 -4.98 -3.96
C LEU A 70 1.19 -4.83 -2.62
N ALA A 71 2.51 -5.00 -2.61
CA ALA A 71 3.31 -4.83 -1.40
C ALA A 71 3.26 -3.39 -0.85
N LEU A 72 3.29 -2.39 -1.74
CA LEU A 72 3.13 -0.98 -1.37
C LEU A 72 1.78 -0.70 -0.72
N THR A 73 0.71 -1.29 -1.25
CA THR A 73 -0.65 -1.16 -0.69
C THR A 73 -0.63 -1.49 0.80
N PHE A 74 -0.09 -2.65 1.18
CA PHE A 74 -0.01 -3.08 2.58
C PHE A 74 1.03 -2.33 3.41
N ALA A 75 2.23 -2.08 2.85
CA ALA A 75 3.30 -1.41 3.58
C ALA A 75 2.92 0.02 3.98
N THR A 76 2.09 0.69 3.17
CA THR A 76 1.66 2.07 3.41
C THR A 76 0.36 2.21 4.20
N VAL A 77 -0.32 1.11 4.57
CA VAL A 77 -1.49 1.20 5.49
C VAL A 77 -1.03 1.63 6.89
N PRO A 78 -1.60 2.69 7.48
CA PRO A 78 -1.25 3.15 8.82
C PRO A 78 -2.01 2.40 9.94
N TYR A 79 -2.72 1.33 9.62
CA TYR A 79 -3.51 0.51 10.54
C TYR A 79 -3.09 -0.97 10.46
N LYS A 80 -3.22 -1.70 11.56
CA LYS A 80 -2.91 -3.15 11.61
C LYS A 80 -4.12 -4.02 11.35
N GLU A 81 -5.31 -3.47 11.52
CA GLU A 81 -6.56 -4.21 11.42
C GLU A 81 -7.59 -3.32 10.72
N VAL A 82 -8.51 -3.95 10.00
CA VAL A 82 -9.65 -3.28 9.38
C VAL A 82 -10.96 -3.84 9.94
N PRO A 83 -11.94 -2.99 10.26
CA PRO A 83 -13.26 -3.46 10.67
C PRO A 83 -13.99 -4.03 9.45
N ILE A 84 -14.30 -5.33 9.48
CA ILE A 84 -15.12 -5.99 8.47
C ILE A 84 -16.50 -6.24 9.08
N GLN A 85 -17.54 -5.69 8.46
CA GLN A 85 -18.91 -6.01 8.79
C GLN A 85 -19.28 -7.35 8.16
N ILE A 86 -19.62 -8.34 8.98
CA ILE A 86 -20.10 -9.64 8.47
C ILE A 86 -21.54 -9.46 8.00
N PRO A 87 -21.83 -9.62 6.69
CA PRO A 87 -23.20 -9.56 6.20
C PRO A 87 -24.06 -10.58 6.94
N LEU A 88 -25.31 -10.23 7.25
CA LEU A 88 -26.32 -11.03 7.99
C LEU A 88 -26.21 -11.02 9.52
N LEU A 89 -25.01 -10.86 10.10
CA LEU A 89 -24.83 -10.89 11.56
C LEU A 89 -24.81 -9.51 12.21
N ASN A 90 -24.67 -8.43 11.42
CA ASN A 90 -24.47 -7.05 11.90
C ASN A 90 -23.34 -6.93 12.96
N THR A 91 -22.36 -7.84 12.89
CA THR A 91 -21.19 -7.85 13.77
C THR A 91 -19.99 -7.33 13.01
N ILE A 92 -19.18 -6.50 13.67
CA ILE A 92 -17.90 -6.03 13.16
C ILE A 92 -16.79 -6.92 13.73
N ILE A 93 -15.97 -7.48 12.86
CA ILE A 93 -14.76 -8.22 13.23
C ILE A 93 -13.56 -7.43 12.74
N ASN A 94 -12.57 -7.21 13.60
CA ASN A 94 -11.31 -6.61 13.20
C ASN A 94 -10.43 -7.67 12.53
N TYR A 95 -10.24 -7.55 11.22
CA TYR A 95 -9.42 -8.46 10.45
C TYR A 95 -7.97 -7.96 10.43
N PRO A 96 -6.98 -8.79 10.84
CA PRO A 96 -5.59 -8.39 10.84
C PRO A 96 -5.04 -8.29 9.40
N LEU A 97 -4.37 -7.18 9.13
CA LEU A 97 -3.68 -6.94 7.87
C LEU A 97 -2.25 -7.46 7.91
N ILE A 98 -1.70 -7.72 6.72
CA ILE A 98 -0.26 -7.98 6.57
C ILE A 98 0.49 -6.71 6.97
N SER A 99 1.27 -6.80 8.06
CA SER A 99 2.05 -5.68 8.57
C SER A 99 3.41 -6.14 9.08
N ALA A 100 4.34 -5.20 9.20
CA ALA A 100 5.59 -5.41 9.91
C ALA A 100 5.39 -5.62 11.42
N SER A 101 6.48 -6.01 12.09
CA SER A 101 6.52 -6.12 13.55
C SER A 101 6.15 -4.79 14.22
N ASP A 102 5.66 -4.86 15.46
CA ASP A 102 5.14 -3.70 16.19
C ASP A 102 6.11 -2.53 16.28
N SER A 103 7.40 -2.81 16.50
CA SER A 103 8.44 -1.80 16.57
C SER A 103 8.64 -1.08 15.23
N ILE A 104 8.78 -1.85 14.14
CA ILE A 104 8.95 -1.31 12.80
C ILE A 104 7.68 -0.58 12.35
N PHE A 105 6.50 -1.14 12.60
CA PHE A 105 5.21 -0.55 12.24
C PHE A 105 5.02 0.83 12.88
N SER A 106 5.36 0.97 14.17
CA SER A 106 5.25 2.25 14.89
C SER A 106 6.17 3.33 14.29
N VAL A 107 7.43 2.98 13.99
CA VAL A 107 8.39 3.91 13.40
C VAL A 107 8.00 4.25 11.96
N LYS A 108 7.65 3.25 11.16
CA LYS A 108 7.14 3.40 9.79
C LYS A 108 5.95 4.38 9.74
N ASN A 109 4.96 4.20 10.61
CA ASN A 109 3.78 5.08 10.62
C ASN A 109 4.07 6.52 11.06
N LYS A 110 5.11 6.74 11.88
CA LYS A 110 5.58 8.11 12.18
C LYS A 110 6.21 8.76 10.95
N ASN A 111 6.87 7.97 10.13
CA ASN A 111 7.67 8.43 8.99
C ASN A 111 6.95 8.38 7.65
N LEU A 112 5.77 7.77 7.56
CA LEU A 112 4.97 7.78 6.33
C LEU A 112 4.79 9.22 5.80
N PRO A 113 4.90 9.43 4.47
CA PRO A 113 4.56 10.69 3.85
C PRO A 113 3.13 11.12 4.22
N ARG A 114 2.96 12.38 4.63
CA ARG A 114 1.66 12.88 5.10
C ARG A 114 1.24 14.22 4.46
N TYR A 115 2.16 14.91 3.81
CA TYR A 115 1.88 16.14 3.06
C TYR A 115 2.09 15.88 1.56
N ILE A 116 1.26 15.01 0.98
CA ILE A 116 1.36 14.62 -0.43
C ILE A 116 0.50 15.49 -1.35
N PHE A 117 -0.39 16.31 -0.79
CA PHE A 117 -1.22 17.26 -1.50
C PHE A 117 -1.01 18.68 -0.98
N PHE A 118 -1.28 19.69 -1.80
CA PHE A 118 -1.12 21.09 -1.40
C PHE A 118 -2.07 21.49 -0.25
N ASP A 119 -3.21 20.80 -0.14
CA ASP A 119 -4.25 20.98 0.86
C ASP A 119 -4.25 19.86 1.92
N SER A 120 -3.11 19.14 2.09
CA SER A 120 -2.98 18.13 3.14
C SER A 120 -3.24 18.75 4.54
N PRO A 121 -3.98 18.06 5.43
CA PRO A 121 -4.24 18.57 6.78
C PRO A 121 -2.94 18.85 7.53
N GLY A 122 -2.85 20.02 8.18
CA GLY A 122 -1.65 20.45 8.92
C GLY A 122 -1.43 19.75 10.26
N ASP A 123 -2.27 18.77 10.62
CA ASP A 123 -2.19 18.06 11.88
C ASP A 123 -1.09 16.98 11.89
N SER A 124 -1.02 16.20 12.98
CA SER A 124 0.00 15.16 13.16
C SER A 124 -0.24 13.94 12.26
N TYR A 125 -1.47 13.75 11.77
CA TYR A 125 -1.88 12.66 10.92
C TYR A 125 -1.65 12.99 9.43
N GLY A 126 -2.16 14.12 8.94
CA GLY A 126 -2.09 14.51 7.53
C GLY A 126 -2.77 13.48 6.61
N ASP A 127 -2.11 13.12 5.52
CA ASP A 127 -2.61 12.20 4.48
C ASP A 127 -1.89 10.82 4.51
N LYS A 128 -1.58 10.29 5.70
CA LYS A 128 -0.77 9.05 5.86
C LYS A 128 -1.37 7.80 5.22
N ASP A 129 -2.70 7.69 5.19
CA ASP A 129 -3.44 6.59 4.59
C ASP A 129 -3.52 6.70 3.06
N LYS A 130 -3.41 7.91 2.49
CA LYS A 130 -3.65 8.15 1.06
C LYS A 130 -2.67 7.40 0.15
N LEU A 131 -1.46 7.10 0.59
CA LEU A 131 -0.56 6.24 -0.20
C LEU A 131 -1.11 4.81 -0.35
N ALA A 132 -1.79 4.26 0.66
CA ALA A 132 -2.41 2.94 0.55
C ALA A 132 -3.55 2.93 -0.47
N HIS A 133 -4.38 3.98 -0.47
CA HIS A 133 -5.43 4.20 -1.48
C HIS A 133 -4.85 4.32 -2.89
N PHE A 134 -3.82 5.14 -3.05
CA PHE A 134 -3.15 5.37 -4.31
C PHE A 134 -2.56 4.08 -4.88
N PHE A 135 -1.77 3.35 -4.09
CA PHE A 135 -1.12 2.12 -4.55
C PHE A 135 -2.10 0.95 -4.70
N GLY A 136 -3.14 0.86 -3.86
CA GLY A 136 -4.20 -0.14 -4.00
C GLY A 136 -4.99 0.04 -5.30
N SER A 137 -5.41 1.27 -5.60
CA SER A 137 -6.09 1.60 -6.86
C SER A 137 -5.16 1.40 -8.07
N ALA A 138 -3.88 1.78 -7.94
CA ALA A 138 -2.89 1.53 -8.98
C ALA A 138 -2.69 0.02 -9.23
N TYR A 139 -2.64 -0.80 -8.18
CA TYR A 139 -2.55 -2.24 -8.29
C TYR A 139 -3.74 -2.80 -9.06
N ILE A 140 -4.96 -2.45 -8.67
CA ILE A 140 -6.19 -2.90 -9.34
C ILE A 140 -6.15 -2.50 -10.81
N SER A 141 -5.91 -1.23 -11.11
CA SER A 141 -5.88 -0.74 -12.49
C SER A 141 -4.77 -1.40 -13.33
N PHE A 142 -3.57 -1.58 -12.76
CA PHE A 142 -2.46 -2.27 -13.39
C PHE A 142 -2.77 -3.75 -13.65
N ALA A 143 -3.38 -4.43 -12.67
CA ALA A 143 -3.67 -5.86 -12.70
C ALA A 143 -4.95 -6.22 -13.47
N SER A 144 -5.86 -5.28 -13.74
CA SER A 144 -7.21 -5.52 -14.34
C SER A 144 -7.22 -6.20 -15.73
N ASN A 145 -6.08 -6.54 -16.34
CA ASN A 145 -6.03 -7.44 -17.50
C ASN A 145 -5.92 -8.93 -17.09
N ILE A 146 -5.81 -9.21 -15.78
CA ILE A 146 -5.61 -10.52 -15.15
C ILE A 146 -6.82 -10.80 -14.23
N PHE A 147 -8.04 -10.73 -14.76
CA PHE A 147 -9.21 -11.23 -14.03
C PHE A 147 -9.25 -12.76 -14.10
N ASP A 148 -8.37 -13.40 -13.34
CA ASP A 148 -8.54 -14.78 -12.91
C ASP A 148 -9.10 -14.75 -11.49
N LEU A 149 -10.43 -14.73 -11.39
CA LEU A 149 -11.22 -14.63 -10.15
C LEU A 149 -11.05 -15.86 -9.22
N GLY A 150 -10.22 -16.83 -9.58
CA GLY A 150 -9.91 -18.00 -8.74
C GLY A 150 -8.93 -17.75 -7.59
N ASN A 151 -8.27 -16.58 -7.53
CA ASN A 151 -7.24 -16.30 -6.52
C ASN A 151 -7.78 -15.53 -5.30
N PRO A 152 -7.22 -15.74 -4.08
CA PRO A 152 -7.50 -14.96 -2.86
C PRO A 152 -7.35 -13.43 -3.03
N ILE A 153 -6.63 -13.00 -4.06
CA ILE A 153 -6.46 -11.61 -4.48
C ILE A 153 -7.81 -10.99 -4.94
N GLY A 154 -8.68 -11.76 -5.62
CA GLY A 154 -9.99 -11.27 -6.05
C GLY A 154 -10.89 -10.93 -4.85
N TYR A 155 -10.91 -11.80 -3.84
CA TYR A 155 -11.60 -11.55 -2.57
C TYR A 155 -10.97 -10.35 -1.83
N PHE A 156 -9.64 -10.20 -1.86
CA PHE A 156 -8.99 -9.02 -1.27
C PHE A 156 -9.38 -7.73 -2.00
N VAL A 157 -9.44 -7.72 -3.34
CA VAL A 157 -9.89 -6.55 -4.11
C VAL A 157 -11.32 -6.18 -3.74
N GLU A 158 -12.20 -7.17 -3.64
CA GLU A 158 -13.60 -6.97 -3.24
C GLU A 158 -13.73 -6.44 -1.82
N VAL A 159 -13.02 -7.04 -0.85
CA VAL A 159 -12.99 -6.59 0.56
C VAL A 159 -12.32 -5.23 0.70
N PHE A 160 -11.27 -4.92 -0.08
CA PHE A 160 -10.61 -3.63 -0.07
C PHE A 160 -11.57 -2.56 -0.60
N GLU A 161 -12.18 -2.77 -1.77
CA GLU A 161 -13.21 -1.88 -2.31
C GLU A 161 -14.40 -1.70 -1.37
N GLU A 162 -14.88 -2.76 -0.73
CA GLU A 162 -15.99 -2.71 0.23
C GLU A 162 -15.60 -2.02 1.53
N SER A 163 -14.42 -2.29 2.10
CA SER A 163 -13.94 -1.64 3.33
C SER A 163 -13.80 -0.12 3.15
N PHE A 164 -13.43 0.35 1.96
CA PHE A 164 -13.44 1.78 1.62
C PHE A 164 -14.83 2.34 1.34
N LYS A 165 -15.80 1.52 0.89
CA LYS A 165 -17.22 1.92 0.78
C LYS A 165 -17.93 1.96 2.15
N VAL A 166 -17.52 1.11 3.11
CA VAL A 166 -18.13 0.94 4.44
C VAL A 166 -17.71 2.04 5.42
N GLN A 167 -16.57 2.71 5.20
CA GLN A 167 -16.31 4.01 5.83
C GLN A 167 -17.36 5.01 5.34
N SER A 168 -18.41 5.18 6.12
CA SER A 168 -19.76 5.60 5.71
C SER A 168 -19.90 7.11 5.48
N PHE A 169 -18.78 7.79 5.26
CA PHE A 169 -18.71 9.12 4.64
C PHE A 169 -17.77 9.01 3.45
N VAL A 170 -18.29 9.31 2.27
CA VAL A 170 -17.47 9.49 1.09
C VAL A 170 -16.50 10.63 1.36
N ASP A 171 -15.23 10.30 1.64
CA ASP A 171 -14.16 11.29 1.68
C ASP A 171 -13.76 11.58 0.22
N ASP A 172 -14.11 12.78 -0.26
CA ASP A 172 -13.73 13.24 -1.61
C ASP A 172 -12.21 13.15 -1.84
N ARG A 173 -11.40 13.26 -0.77
CA ARG A 173 -9.95 13.08 -0.85
C ARG A 173 -9.57 11.64 -1.16
N ASP A 174 -10.26 10.66 -0.59
CA ASP A 174 -10.06 9.24 -0.89
C ASP A 174 -10.48 8.90 -2.31
N LEU A 175 -11.64 9.40 -2.75
CA LEU A 175 -12.09 9.21 -4.13
C LEU A 175 -11.09 9.78 -5.14
N MET A 176 -10.62 11.00 -4.91
CA MET A 176 -9.60 11.62 -5.75
C MET A 176 -8.30 10.80 -5.73
N THR A 177 -7.85 10.38 -4.55
CA THR A 177 -6.61 9.59 -4.42
C THR A 177 -6.72 8.25 -5.16
N ASN A 178 -7.89 7.60 -5.11
CA ASN A 178 -8.17 6.37 -5.86
C ASN A 178 -8.13 6.62 -7.37
N GLN A 179 -8.71 7.72 -7.85
CA GLN A 179 -8.66 8.11 -9.27
C GLN A 179 -7.22 8.37 -9.75
N LEU A 180 -6.41 9.02 -8.92
CA LEU A 180 -4.98 9.23 -9.19
C LEU A 180 -4.23 7.89 -9.24
N GLY A 181 -4.51 6.98 -8.30
CA GLY A 181 -3.96 5.62 -8.31
C GLY A 181 -4.32 4.86 -9.59
N ASN A 182 -5.60 4.87 -9.99
CA ASN A 182 -6.06 4.26 -11.24
C ASN A 182 -5.34 4.84 -12.46
N THR A 183 -5.18 6.17 -12.50
CA THR A 183 -4.45 6.87 -13.56
C THR A 183 -2.99 6.42 -13.61
N PHE A 184 -2.33 6.36 -12.45
CA PHE A 184 -0.95 5.88 -12.34
C PHE A 184 -0.82 4.43 -12.83
N GLY A 185 -1.66 3.51 -12.34
CA GLY A 185 -1.65 2.10 -12.76
C GLY A 185 -1.89 1.91 -14.25
N SER A 186 -2.80 2.69 -14.85
CA SER A 186 -3.06 2.68 -16.30
C SER A 186 -1.86 3.18 -17.10
N LEU A 187 -1.29 4.33 -16.73
CA LEU A 187 -0.13 4.91 -17.42
C LEU A 187 1.13 4.06 -17.25
N LEU A 188 1.27 3.39 -16.12
CA LEU A 188 2.37 2.47 -15.85
C LEU A 188 2.37 1.25 -16.79
N LYS A 189 1.23 0.88 -17.38
CA LYS A 189 1.20 -0.14 -18.46
C LYS A 189 1.95 0.35 -19.71
N LEU A 190 1.87 1.65 -20.00
CA LEU A 190 2.42 2.29 -21.19
C LEU A 190 3.85 2.80 -20.99
N ASN A 191 4.17 3.32 -19.80
CA ASN A 191 5.45 3.92 -19.47
C ASN A 191 5.93 3.47 -18.09
N LYS A 192 6.99 2.65 -18.05
CA LYS A 192 7.59 2.12 -16.81
C LYS A 192 8.38 3.14 -16.00
N ASN A 193 8.68 4.31 -16.57
CA ASN A 193 9.44 5.36 -15.91
C ASN A 193 8.57 6.38 -15.17
N ILE A 194 7.24 6.19 -15.17
CA ILE A 194 6.33 7.09 -14.46
C ILE A 194 6.49 6.93 -12.94
N MET A 195 6.46 8.06 -12.23
CA MET A 195 6.66 8.13 -10.79
C MET A 195 5.37 8.58 -10.08
N PRO A 196 5.09 8.09 -8.85
CA PRO A 196 3.90 8.47 -8.09
C PRO A 196 3.68 9.98 -7.99
N SER A 197 4.74 10.75 -7.70
CA SER A 197 4.66 12.20 -7.53
C SER A 197 4.17 12.93 -8.78
N GLN A 198 4.47 12.40 -9.97
CA GLN A 198 4.03 12.97 -11.25
C GLN A 198 2.51 12.87 -11.43
N ILE A 199 1.87 11.91 -10.76
CA ILE A 199 0.42 11.75 -10.78
C ILE A 199 -0.23 12.42 -9.57
N LEU A 200 0.34 12.28 -8.38
CA LEU A 200 -0.19 12.91 -7.17
C LEU A 200 -0.27 14.45 -7.29
N ILE A 201 0.67 15.08 -8.00
CA ILE A 201 0.67 16.54 -8.24
C ILE A 201 -0.53 17.01 -9.07
N LEU A 202 -1.20 16.12 -9.83
CA LEU A 202 -2.35 16.50 -10.66
C LEU A 202 -3.52 17.05 -9.83
N ARG A 203 -3.69 16.63 -8.57
CA ARG A 203 -4.67 17.22 -7.65
C ARG A 203 -4.43 18.72 -7.48
N THR A 204 -3.17 19.10 -7.25
CA THR A 204 -2.76 20.50 -7.10
C THR A 204 -3.07 21.30 -8.37
N LEU A 205 -2.70 20.76 -9.54
CA LEU A 205 -2.93 21.44 -10.82
C LEU A 205 -4.42 21.62 -11.13
N THR A 206 -5.22 20.58 -10.86
CA THR A 206 -6.67 20.61 -11.08
C THR A 206 -7.35 21.66 -10.19
N ASN A 207 -6.91 21.79 -8.94
CA ASN A 207 -7.43 22.82 -8.04
C ASN A 207 -7.13 24.24 -8.55
N PHE A 208 -5.91 24.49 -9.04
CA PHE A 208 -5.57 25.81 -9.59
C PHE A 208 -6.30 26.13 -10.90
N SER A 209 -6.58 25.13 -11.75
CA SER A 209 -7.29 25.37 -13.01
C SER A 209 -8.76 25.76 -12.83
N PHE A 210 -9.39 25.33 -11.73
CA PHE A 210 -10.80 25.64 -11.44
C PHE A 210 -10.99 26.86 -10.53
N ASN A 211 -9.91 27.41 -9.97
CA ASN A 211 -9.91 28.57 -9.09
C ASN A 211 -9.33 29.84 -9.76
N LEU A 212 -9.05 29.79 -11.07
CA LEU A 212 -8.70 30.92 -11.95
C LEU A 212 -9.89 31.26 -12.86
#